data_AF-A0A482RAU8-F1
#
_entry.id   AF-A0A482RAU8-F1
#
_cell.length_a   1.000
_cell.length_b   1.000
_cell.length_c   1.000
_cell.angle_alpha   90.00
_cell.angle_beta   90.00
_cell.angle_gamma   90.00
#
_symmetry.space_group_name_H-M   'P 1'
#
loop_
_entity.id
_entity.type
_entity.pdbx_description
1 polymer ?
#
loop_
_entity_poly.entity_id
_entity_poly.type
_entity_poly.pdbx_seq_one_letter_code
_entity_poly.pdbx_strand_id
1 'polypeptide(L)'
;MPPRTRAYARCIAAWACRLFLKKLKSTLNLPVLGLVDSDPYGLKILSVYMSGSKNMSYDSASLTTPNIKWLGVRPSDLDRYNVRVARCCRRRECNTSV
;
A
#
# COMPACT_ATOMS: atom_id res chain seq x y z
N MET A 1 3.65 27.36 -11.20
CA MET A 1 3.63 25.94 -10.76
C MET A 1 3.02 25.91 -9.37
N PRO A 2 1.95 25.13 -9.10
CA PRO A 2 1.41 25.06 -7.73
C PRO A 2 2.40 24.33 -6.81
N PRO A 3 2.56 24.76 -5.55
CA PRO A 3 3.44 24.11 -4.59
C PRO A 3 2.93 22.69 -4.30
N ARG A 4 3.77 21.68 -4.55
CA ARG A 4 3.45 20.28 -4.21
C ARG A 4 3.82 20.04 -2.75
N THR A 5 2.89 20.29 -1.84
CA THR A 5 3.00 19.87 -0.44
C THR A 5 3.03 18.34 -0.38
N ARG A 6 4.17 17.78 0.03
CA ARG A 6 4.33 16.33 0.28
C ARG A 6 4.24 16.10 1.79
N ALA A 7 3.24 15.34 2.23
CA ALA A 7 3.14 14.88 3.61
C ALA A 7 3.53 13.39 3.66
N TYR A 8 4.52 13.05 4.47
CA TYR A 8 4.96 11.67 4.69
C TYR A 8 4.47 11.21 6.06
N ALA A 9 3.46 10.34 6.10
CA ALA A 9 2.97 9.72 7.32
C ALA A 9 3.44 8.27 7.40
N ARG A 10 4.27 7.94 8.40
CA ARG A 10 4.60 6.55 8.75
C ARG A 10 3.58 6.06 9.77
N CYS A 11 2.64 5.25 9.32
CA CYS A 11 1.51 4.82 10.14
C CYS A 11 1.31 3.31 9.94
N ILE A 12 1.70 2.52 10.95
CA ILE A 12 1.49 1.07 10.96
C ILE A 12 0.10 0.81 11.53
N ALA A 13 -0.85 0.49 10.66
CA ALA A 13 -2.16 -0.15 10.89
C ALA A 13 -3.09 0.33 12.02
N ALA A 14 -2.86 1.47 12.69
CA ALA A 14 -3.73 1.95 13.76
C ALA A 14 -5.05 2.57 13.25
N TRP A 15 -6.11 2.49 14.04
CA TRP A 15 -7.44 3.07 13.74
C TRP A 15 -7.36 4.60 13.57
N ALA A 16 -6.59 5.27 14.43
CA ALA A 16 -6.32 6.71 14.36
C ALA A 16 -5.66 7.14 13.03
N CYS A 17 -4.72 6.33 12.51
CA CYS A 17 -4.08 6.61 11.22
C CYS A 17 -5.08 6.61 10.06
N ARG A 18 -6.07 5.71 10.10
CA ARG A 18 -7.11 5.65 9.05
C ARG A 18 -8.03 6.87 9.10
N LEU A 19 -8.42 7.30 10.31
CA LEU A 19 -9.20 8.54 10.50
C LEU A 19 -8.42 9.77 10.02
N PHE A 20 -7.13 9.84 10.36
CA PHE A 20 -6.26 10.93 9.96
C PHE A 20 -6.10 11.00 8.44
N LEU A 21 -5.83 9.86 7.79
CA LEU A 21 -5.75 9.79 6.33
C LEU A 21 -7.05 10.19 5.65
N LYS A 22 -8.21 9.79 6.20
CA LYS A 22 -9.51 10.21 5.69
C LYS A 22 -9.72 11.72 5.82
N LYS A 23 -9.42 12.28 7.00
CA LYS A 23 -9.51 13.73 7.22
C LYS A 23 -8.58 14.48 6.27
N LEU A 24 -7.32 14.07 6.16
CA LEU A 24 -6.36 14.67 5.21
C LEU A 24 -6.88 14.61 3.77
N LYS A 25 -7.40 13.45 3.33
CA LYS A 25 -7.96 13.31 1.98
C LYS A 25 -9.17 14.23 1.78
N SER A 26 -10.06 14.32 2.76
CA SER A 26 -11.27 15.16 2.67
C SER A 26 -10.96 16.65 2.72
N THR A 27 -9.96 17.07 3.50
CA THR A 27 -9.60 18.49 3.66
C THR A 27 -8.69 18.98 2.53
N LEU A 28 -7.71 18.16 2.11
CA LEU A 28 -6.68 18.57 1.15
C LEU A 28 -6.87 17.99 -0.26
N ASN A 29 -7.83 17.07 -0.46
CA ASN A 29 -8.06 16.38 -1.75
C ASN A 29 -6.80 15.74 -2.36
N LEU A 30 -5.85 15.32 -1.53
CA LEU A 30 -4.59 14.76 -1.98
C LEU A 30 -4.73 13.26 -2.30
N PRO A 31 -4.04 12.77 -3.34
CA PRO A 31 -3.95 11.35 -3.60
C PRO A 31 -3.13 10.67 -2.50
N VAL A 32 -3.69 9.62 -1.89
CA VAL A 32 -3.00 8.83 -0.88
C VAL A 32 -2.19 7.73 -1.57
N LEU A 33 -0.89 7.68 -1.29
CA LEU A 33 0.02 6.67 -1.83
C LEU A 33 0.50 5.77 -0.69
N GLY A 34 0.36 4.45 -0.86
CA GLY A 34 0.83 3.46 0.10
C GLY A 34 2.16 2.88 -0.35
N LEU A 35 3.22 3.11 0.42
CA LEU A 35 4.50 2.41 0.23
C LEU A 35 4.48 1.18 1.13
N VAL A 36 4.47 0.01 0.51
CA VAL A 36 4.36 -1.28 1.21
C VAL A 36 5.29 -2.28 0.54
N ASP A 37 5.88 -3.16 1.36
CA ASP A 37 6.76 -4.23 0.91
C ASP A 37 6.05 -5.18 -0.06
N SER A 38 6.83 -5.72 -0.99
CA SER A 38 6.38 -6.62 -2.06
C SER A 38 6.21 -8.05 -1.58
N ASP A 39 5.59 -8.23 -0.42
CA ASP A 39 5.31 -9.53 0.18
C ASP A 39 3.80 -9.70 0.45
N PRO A 40 3.32 -10.94 0.65
CA PRO A 40 1.89 -11.19 0.92
C PRO A 40 1.37 -10.48 2.17
N TYR A 41 2.23 -10.21 3.16
CA TYR A 41 1.87 -9.54 4.40
C TYR A 41 1.67 -8.04 4.18
N GLY A 42 2.53 -7.41 3.39
CA GLY A 42 2.40 -6.06 2.91
C GLY A 42 1.13 -5.85 2.10
N LEU A 43 0.85 -6.73 1.13
CA LEU A 43 -0.40 -6.69 0.38
C LEU A 43 -1.63 -6.83 1.27
N LYS A 44 -1.56 -7.65 2.33
CA LYS A 44 -2.62 -7.77 3.33
C LYS A 44 -2.83 -6.46 4.09
N ILE A 45 -1.76 -5.77 4.48
CA ILE A 45 -1.84 -4.44 5.12
C ILE A 45 -2.51 -3.46 4.16
N LEU A 46 -2.06 -3.38 2.91
CA LEU A 46 -2.63 -2.49 1.90
C LEU A 46 -4.13 -2.76 1.70
N SER A 47 -4.52 -4.04 1.59
CA SER A 47 -5.92 -4.44 1.46
C SER A 47 -6.78 -4.01 2.65
N VAL A 48 -6.22 -3.99 3.86
CA VAL A 48 -6.94 -3.52 5.06
C VAL A 48 -7.19 -2.01 5.02
N TYR A 49 -6.30 -1.22 4.41
CA TYR A 49 -6.54 0.22 4.23
C TYR A 49 -7.51 0.54 3.09
N MET A 50 -7.51 -0.27 2.03
CA MET A 50 -8.41 -0.10 0.88
C MET A 50 -9.83 -0.61 1.17
N SER A 51 -9.96 -1.80 1.75
CA SER A 51 -11.23 -2.51 1.91
C SER A 51 -11.65 -2.74 3.36
N GLY A 52 -10.78 -2.44 4.34
CA GLY A 52 -11.06 -2.60 5.75
C GLY A 52 -10.63 -3.94 6.32
N SER A 53 -10.65 -4.05 7.66
CA SER A 53 -10.37 -5.31 8.36
C SER A 53 -11.68 -6.06 8.64
N LYS A 54 -11.67 -7.40 8.49
CA LYS A 54 -12.82 -8.26 8.83
C LYS A 54 -13.29 -8.10 10.27
N ASN A 55 -12.36 -7.87 11.21
CA ASN A 55 -12.67 -7.68 12.64
C ASN A 55 -13.26 -6.30 12.97
N MET A 56 -13.18 -5.33 12.04
CA MET A 56 -13.78 -3.99 12.17
C MET A 56 -14.70 -3.72 10.98
N SER A 57 -15.47 -4.72 10.56
CA SER A 57 -16.38 -4.62 9.41
C SER A 57 -17.41 -3.50 9.59
N TYR A 58 -17.92 -3.30 10.81
CA TYR A 58 -18.92 -2.28 11.14
C TYR A 58 -18.47 -0.85 10.80
N ASP A 59 -17.22 -0.51 11.11
CA ASP A 59 -16.64 0.82 10.86
C ASP A 59 -15.78 0.88 9.59
N SER A 60 -15.57 -0.25 8.92
CA SER A 60 -14.69 -0.34 7.76
C SER A 60 -15.12 0.58 6.61
N ALA A 61 -16.42 0.69 6.33
CA ALA A 61 -16.93 1.54 5.26
C ALA A 61 -16.64 3.03 5.51
N SER A 62 -16.60 3.45 6.78
CA SER A 62 -16.34 4.84 7.14
C SER A 62 -14.84 5.15 7.23
N LEU A 63 -13.98 4.19 7.53
CA LEU A 63 -12.53 4.40 7.68
C LEU A 63 -11.69 4.02 6.44
N THR A 64 -12.28 3.38 5.44
CA THR A 64 -11.57 2.96 4.23
C THR A 64 -11.28 4.11 3.30
N THR A 65 -10.12 4.03 2.63
CA THR A 65 -9.76 4.97 1.57
C THR A 65 -9.53 4.18 0.28
N PRO A 66 -10.58 3.93 -0.54
CA PRO A 66 -10.51 3.01 -1.67
C PRO A 66 -9.55 3.48 -2.80
N ASN A 67 -9.18 4.77 -2.82
CA ASN A 67 -8.31 5.34 -3.87
C ASN A 67 -6.81 5.36 -3.48
N ILE A 68 -6.37 4.52 -2.54
CA ILE A 68 -4.95 4.41 -2.23
C ILE A 68 -4.23 3.74 -3.40
N LYS A 69 -3.20 4.39 -3.94
CA LYS A 69 -2.34 3.78 -4.97
C LYS A 69 -1.12 3.15 -4.31
N TRP A 70 -0.85 1.89 -4.63
CA TRP A 70 0.37 1.22 -4.21
C TRP A 70 1.57 1.80 -4.97
N LEU A 71 2.53 2.34 -4.21
CA LEU A 71 3.80 2.90 -4.71
C LEU A 71 4.99 1.94 -4.52
N GLY A 72 4.74 0.77 -3.92
CA GLY A 72 5.78 -0.25 -3.74
C GLY A 72 6.12 -0.96 -5.05
N VAL A 73 7.20 -1.75 -5.00
CA VAL A 73 7.72 -2.43 -6.17
C VAL A 73 6.78 -3.58 -6.55
N ARG A 74 6.14 -3.52 -7.72
CA ARG A 74 5.33 -4.64 -8.20
C ARG A 74 6.24 -5.67 -8.87
N PRO A 75 5.95 -6.98 -8.75
CA PRO A 75 6.71 -7.99 -9.48
C PRO A 75 6.70 -7.76 -11.00
N SER A 76 5.64 -7.15 -11.55
CA SER A 76 5.59 -6.75 -12.96
C SER A 76 6.46 -5.55 -13.31
N ASP A 77 6.82 -4.71 -12.34
CA ASP A 77 7.75 -3.60 -12.55
C ASP A 77 9.22 -4.10 -12.56
N LEU A 78 9.54 -5.21 -11.88
CA LEU A 78 10.88 -5.84 -11.96
C LEU A 78 11.23 -6.21 -13.41
N ASP A 79 10.29 -6.84 -14.12
CA ASP A 79 10.49 -7.28 -15.49
C ASP A 79 10.63 -6.09 -16.44
N ARG A 80 9.90 -4.99 -16.18
CA ARG A 80 9.94 -3.77 -17.01
C ARG A 80 11.22 -2.96 -16.85
N TYR A 81 11.76 -2.90 -15.63
CA TYR A 81 12.93 -2.07 -15.31
C TYR A 81 14.25 -2.86 -15.25
N ASN A 82 14.22 -4.16 -15.61
CA ASN A 82 15.36 -5.08 -15.58
C ASN A 82 16.18 -4.98 -14.27
N VAL A 83 15.48 -4.80 -13.15
CA VAL A 83 16.13 -4.64 -11.84
C VAL A 83 16.60 -6.00 -11.39
N ARG A 84 17.93 -6.15 -11.21
CA ARG A 84 18.52 -7.39 -10.67
C ARG A 84 18.14 -7.55 -9.20
N VAL A 85 16.99 -8.17 -8.96
CA VAL A 85 16.55 -8.57 -7.61
C VAL A 85 17.40 -9.73 -7.11
N ALA A 86 17.80 -9.65 -5.84
CA ALA A 86 18.30 -10.80 -5.10
C ALA A 86 17.27 -11.94 -5.15
N ARG A 87 17.77 -13.18 -5.23
CA ARG A 87 17.06 -14.44 -5.55
C ARG A 87 15.76 -14.70 -4.74
N CYS A 88 15.54 -14.00 -3.64
CA CYS A 88 14.43 -14.18 -2.71
C CYS A 88 13.07 -13.65 -3.23
N CYS A 89 13.03 -12.51 -3.93
CA CYS A 89 11.77 -11.88 -4.36
C CYS A 89 11.13 -12.55 -5.60
N ARG A 90 11.80 -13.52 -6.24
CA ARG A 90 11.38 -14.16 -7.49
C ARG A 90 10.70 -15.53 -7.32
N ARG A 91 10.22 -15.87 -6.12
CA ARG A 91 9.53 -17.16 -5.92
C ARG A 91 8.13 -17.15 -6.53
N ARG A 92 8.05 -17.53 -7.80
CA ARG A 92 6.96 -18.39 -8.30
C ARG A 92 7.41 -19.80 -8.67
N GLU A 93 8.69 -20.05 -8.92
CA GLU A 93 9.17 -21.41 -9.25
C GLU A 93 10.52 -21.68 -8.57
N CYS A 94 10.48 -22.33 -7.41
CA CYS A 94 11.55 -23.27 -7.05
C CYS A 94 11.27 -24.55 -7.84
N ASN A 95 11.71 -24.60 -9.09
CA ASN A 95 11.95 -25.85 -9.79
C ASN A 95 13.34 -25.77 -10.44
N THR A 96 14.38 -25.93 -9.62
CA THR A 96 15.72 -26.25 -10.10
C THR A 96 15.72 -27.71 -10.51
N SER A 97 15.42 -27.97 -11.78
CA SER A 97 15.99 -29.10 -12.50
C SER A 97 17.30 -28.64 -13.12
N VAL A 98 18.40 -28.75 -12.36
CA VAL A 98 19.74 -29.13 -12.85
C VAL A 98 20.41 -29.86 -11.69
#